data_AF-A0A4P7SJ59-F1
#
_entry.id   AF-A0A4P7SJ59-F1
#
_cell.length_a   1.000
_cell.length_b   1.000
_cell.length_c   1.000
_cell.angle_alpha   90.00
_cell.angle_beta   90.00
_cell.angle_gamma   90.00
#
_symmetry.space_group_name_H-M   'P 1'
#
loop_
_entity.id
_entity.type
_entity.pdbx_description
1 polymer ?
#
loop_
_entity_poly.entity_id
_entity_poly.type
_entity_poly.pdbx_seq_one_letter_code
_entity_poly.pdbx_strand_id
1 'polypeptide(L)' 'MSDSAPGTPPSAGVPPTAVEPPTGDGSAPAGTGDDAVDEALGRLDGVAELDLRAQLVTFEAVHGALQDRLADAEG' A
#
# COMPACT_ATOMS: atom_id res chain seq x y z
N MET A 1 -21.91 -27.45 50.32
CA MET A 1 -21.48 -28.06 49.05
C MET A 1 -21.86 -27.09 47.93
N SER A 2 -20.82 -26.61 47.24
CA SER A 2 -20.76 -25.91 45.95
C SER A 2 -21.43 -24.54 45.76
N ASP A 3 -20.54 -23.55 45.76
CA ASP A 3 -20.56 -22.22 45.15
C ASP A 3 -20.58 -22.30 43.61
N SER A 4 -21.30 -21.39 42.92
CA SER A 4 -21.16 -21.19 41.47
C SER A 4 -21.38 -19.73 41.12
N ALA A 5 -20.29 -18.97 41.14
CA ALA A 5 -20.18 -17.62 40.59
C ALA A 5 -20.32 -17.61 39.05
N PRO A 6 -20.72 -16.46 38.44
CA PRO A 6 -20.79 -16.31 36.99
C PRO A 6 -19.39 -16.25 36.36
N GLY A 7 -19.08 -17.22 35.50
CA GLY A 7 -17.85 -17.24 34.72
C GLY A 7 -17.86 -16.20 33.59
N THR A 8 -16.99 -15.20 33.72
CA THR A 8 -16.50 -14.27 32.70
C THR A 8 -16.26 -14.91 31.33
N PRO A 9 -16.56 -14.22 30.20
CA PRO A 9 -16.14 -14.68 28.87
C PRO A 9 -14.62 -14.52 28.70
N PRO A 10 -13.90 -15.50 28.14
CA PRO A 10 -12.51 -15.29 27.77
C PRO A 10 -12.43 -14.36 26.55
N SER A 11 -12.00 -13.13 26.79
CA SER A 11 -11.40 -12.28 25.76
C SER A 11 -9.89 -12.52 25.81
N ALA A 12 -9.32 -13.02 24.71
CA ALA A 12 -7.97 -12.70 24.21
C ALA A 12 -7.43 -13.84 23.34
N GLY A 13 -7.12 -13.50 22.09
CA GLY A 13 -6.37 -14.36 21.19
C GLY A 13 -6.89 -14.28 19.77
N VAL A 14 -6.98 -13.08 19.18
CA VAL A 14 -6.84 -13.05 17.72
C VAL A 14 -5.42 -13.59 17.46
N PRO A 15 -5.23 -14.64 16.66
CA PRO A 15 -3.88 -14.95 16.19
C PRO A 15 -3.36 -13.67 15.51
N PRO A 16 -2.06 -13.35 15.57
CA PRO A 16 -1.54 -12.40 14.61
C PRO A 16 -1.91 -13.01 13.25
N THR A 17 -2.84 -12.37 12.54
CA THR A 17 -2.97 -12.60 11.11
C THR A 17 -1.57 -12.38 10.59
N ALA A 18 -0.86 -13.47 10.33
CA ALA A 18 0.28 -13.43 9.47
C ALA A 18 -0.25 -12.76 8.21
N VAL A 19 0.13 -11.51 8.00
CA VAL A 19 -0.08 -10.86 6.72
C VAL A 19 0.78 -11.69 5.79
N GLU A 20 0.18 -12.72 5.20
CA GLU A 20 0.76 -13.41 4.07
C GLU A 20 1.06 -12.28 3.07
N PRO A 21 2.33 -12.05 2.70
CA PRO A 21 2.60 -11.10 1.62
C PRO A 21 1.69 -11.51 0.46
N PRO A 22 1.04 -10.57 -0.24
CA PRO A 22 0.25 -10.94 -1.39
C PRO A 22 1.17 -11.75 -2.28
N THR A 23 0.90 -13.05 -2.38
CA THR A 23 1.56 -13.91 -3.36
C THR A 23 1.17 -13.27 -4.67
N GLY A 24 2.10 -12.51 -5.25
CA GLY A 24 1.88 -11.73 -6.44
C GLY A 24 1.56 -12.70 -7.56
N ASP A 25 0.27 -12.99 -7.73
CA ASP A 25 -0.25 -13.35 -9.03
C ASP A 25 0.19 -12.19 -9.92
N GLY A 26 1.04 -12.46 -10.91
CA GLY A 26 1.67 -11.45 -11.79
C GLY A 26 0.67 -10.64 -12.63
N SER A 27 -0.57 -10.54 -12.18
CA SER A 27 -1.55 -9.58 -12.62
C SER A 27 -1.03 -8.19 -12.28
N ALA A 28 -0.53 -7.49 -13.29
CA ALA A 28 -0.22 -6.08 -13.20
C ALA A 28 -1.40 -5.35 -12.51
N PRO A 29 -1.14 -4.39 -11.61
CA PRO A 29 -2.21 -3.64 -10.96
C PRO A 29 -3.14 -3.07 -12.04
N ALA A 30 -4.44 -3.23 -11.84
CA ALA A 30 -5.41 -2.60 -12.72
C ALA A 30 -5.12 -1.09 -12.73
N GLY A 31 -4.95 -0.51 -13.93
CA GLY A 31 -4.64 0.91 -14.10
C GLY A 31 -5.66 1.80 -13.40
N THR A 32 -5.22 2.98 -12.98
CA THR A 32 -6.06 3.97 -12.31
C THR A 32 -7.10 4.60 -13.24
N GLY A 33 -6.95 4.39 -14.54
CA GLY A 33 -7.82 4.96 -15.57
C GLY A 33 -7.44 6.40 -15.93
N ASP A 34 -6.33 6.89 -15.40
CA ASP A 34 -5.72 8.17 -15.75
C ASP A 34 -4.31 7.90 -16.28
N ASP A 35 -4.11 8.15 -17.58
CA ASP A 35 -2.86 7.82 -18.27
C ASP A 35 -1.65 8.53 -17.65
N ALA A 36 -1.82 9.76 -17.14
CA ALA A 36 -0.73 10.51 -16.52
C ALA A 36 -0.36 9.92 -15.15
N VAL A 37 -1.36 9.48 -14.38
CA VAL A 37 -1.15 8.79 -13.10
C VAL A 37 -0.53 7.41 -13.34
N ASP A 38 -1.01 6.66 -14.32
CA ASP A 38 -0.50 5.33 -14.65
C ASP A 38 0.95 5.39 -15.15
N GLU A 39 1.31 6.40 -15.96
CA GLU A 39 2.69 6.64 -16.36
C GLU A 39 3.59 7.00 -15.16
N ALA A 40 3.10 7.85 -14.26
CA ALA A 40 3.86 8.23 -13.06
C ALA A 40 4.10 7.01 -12.14
N LEU A 41 3.08 6.20 -11.89
CA LEU A 41 3.20 4.99 -11.09
C LEU A 41 4.08 3.92 -11.77
N GLY A 42 4.06 3.84 -13.10
CA GLY A 42 4.94 2.95 -13.86
C GLY A 42 6.44 3.22 -13.63
N ARG A 43 6.83 4.46 -13.28
CA ARG A 43 8.23 4.80 -12.94
C ARG A 43 8.70 4.18 -11.62
N LEU A 44 7.79 3.70 -10.78
CA LEU A 44 8.14 3.00 -9.54
C LEU A 44 8.52 1.53 -9.78
N ASP A 45 8.30 1.00 -10.98
CA ASP A 45 8.70 -0.36 -11.32
C ASP A 45 10.23 -0.50 -11.22
N GLY A 46 10.69 -1.50 -10.45
CA GLY A 46 12.12 -1.74 -10.20
C GLY A 46 12.82 -0.68 -9.34
N VAL A 47 12.12 0.30 -8.76
CA VAL A 47 12.74 1.37 -7.95
C VAL A 47 13.54 0.82 -6.77
N ALA A 48 13.11 -0.31 -6.20
CA ALA A 48 13.77 -0.95 -5.06
C ALA A 48 15.19 -1.43 -5.38
N GLU A 49 15.50 -1.67 -6.65
CA GLU A 49 16.82 -2.12 -7.12
C GLU A 49 17.79 -0.95 -7.39
N LEU A 50 17.29 0.30 -7.35
CA LEU A 50 18.10 1.50 -7.55
C LEU A 50 18.91 1.86 -6.29
N ASP A 51 19.95 2.67 -6.45
CA ASP A 51 20.62 3.26 -5.29
C ASP A 51 19.72 4.30 -4.58
N LEU A 52 20.00 4.58 -3.30
CA LEU A 52 19.16 5.46 -2.48
C LEU A 52 18.94 6.85 -3.11
N ARG A 53 19.92 7.41 -3.81
CA ARG A 53 19.79 8.71 -4.44
C ARG A 53 18.83 8.63 -5.63
N ALA A 54 18.98 7.60 -6.45
CA ALA A 54 18.10 7.34 -7.58
C ALA A 54 16.67 7.00 -7.15
N GLN A 55 16.50 6.28 -6.03
CA GLN A 55 15.18 6.04 -5.42
C GLN A 55 14.49 7.36 -5.05
N LEU A 56 15.16 8.23 -4.30
CA LEU A 56 14.60 9.51 -3.85
C LEU A 56 14.22 10.40 -5.04
N VAL A 57 15.08 10.51 -6.04
CA VAL A 57 14.79 11.26 -7.28
C VAL A 57 13.55 10.72 -7.97
N THR A 58 13.41 9.40 -8.04
CA THR A 58 12.23 8.76 -8.66
C THR A 58 10.97 9.07 -7.87
N PHE A 59 11.00 8.94 -6.54
CA PHE A 59 9.85 9.29 -5.70
C PHE A 59 9.46 10.77 -5.79
N GLU A 60 10.42 11.69 -5.77
CA GLU A 60 10.16 13.12 -5.94
C GLU A 60 9.50 13.43 -7.30
N ALA A 61 9.98 12.80 -8.38
CA ALA A 61 9.41 12.97 -9.71
C ALA A 61 7.96 12.45 -9.80
N VAL A 62 7.67 11.31 -9.17
CA VAL A 62 6.30 10.77 -9.10
C VAL A 62 5.40 11.69 -8.28
N HIS A 63 5.87 12.18 -7.12
CA HIS A 63 5.12 13.13 -6.31
C HIS A 63 4.80 14.42 -7.08
N GLY A 64 5.76 14.98 -7.80
CA GLY A 64 5.55 16.17 -8.63
C GLY A 64 4.49 15.94 -9.71
N ALA A 65 4.61 14.83 -10.46
CA ALA A 65 3.65 14.50 -11.52
C ALA A 65 2.22 14.33 -10.99
N LEU A 66 2.05 13.70 -9.81
CA LEU A 66 0.73 13.55 -9.19
C LEU A 66 0.18 14.89 -8.67
N GLN A 67 1.04 15.77 -8.16
CA GLN A 67 0.64 17.10 -7.72
C GLN A 67 0.21 17.97 -8.90
N ASP A 68 0.95 17.94 -10.01
CA ASP A 68 0.59 18.65 -11.24
C ASP A 68 -0.77 18.15 -11.76
N ARG A 69 -0.97 16.82 -11.78
CA ARG A 69 -2.25 16.24 -12.21
C ARG A 69 -3.42 16.64 -11.31
N LEU A 70 -3.20 16.72 -10.00
CA LEU A 70 -4.21 17.19 -9.05
C LEU A 70 -4.54 18.67 -9.29
N ALA A 71 -3.53 19.51 -9.50
CA ALA A 71 -3.73 20.92 -9.82
C ALA A 71 -4.53 21.11 -11.12
N ASP A 72 -4.25 20.31 -12.16
CA ASP A 72 -5.00 20.30 -13.42
C ASP A 72 -6.46 19.83 -13.26
N ALA A 73 -6.74 18.99 -12.27
CA ALA A 73 -8.10 18.52 -11.98
C ALA A 73 -8.93 19.53 -11.16
N GLU A 74 -8.27 20.38 -10.37
CA GLU A 74 -8.90 21.38 -9.49
C GLU A 74 -9.09 22.76 -10.15
N GLY A 75 -8.44 23.02 -11.29
CA GLY A 75 -8.52 24.27 -12.05
C GLY A 75 -9.65 24.34 -13.07
#